data_AF-A0A9Q9W8Z9-F1
#
_entry.id   AF-A0A9Q9W8Z9-F1
#
_cell.length_a   1.000
_cell.length_b   1.000
_cell.length_c   1.000
_cell.angle_alpha   90.00
_cell.angle_beta   90.00
_cell.angle_gamma   90.00
#
_symmetry.space_group_name_H-M   'P 1'
#
loop_
_entity.id
_entity.type
_entity.pdbx_description
1 polymer ?
#
loop_
_entity_poly.entity_id
_entity_poly.type
_entity_poly.pdbx_seq_one_letter_code
_entity_poly.pdbx_strand_id
1 'polypeptide(L)'
;MFMKTHKTASSTFLNILFRFGEKHHLKFAFPNSRNDFFYPSPFHRSQVKDYRPGMCFNIICNHMRFNAAEVAKVLPADTSYITILRHPADLAESSFHYFGRIVPLTWRLSGDDKMREFLTDPKLYYDPEGFNSFYLKNLLFFDFGQDSNLNPDDPKVDEAIQAIAKHFHLVMLVEYFEESLILLKDALCWDMEDLLFFKLNARKGSTVSKLTPELRAKALEWNAIDWKLYQYFNTTFWHKVDAYGRERMARDVEELQRRNAEMASICIEGGHAVDAGSILETSMQPWQPIGEKSIMGYNLKKNVDKAHGKLCRKMLTPELQYLTDMGVNLWITRLWGHIREILHW
;
A
#
# COMPACT_ATOMS: atom_id res chain seq x y z
N MET A 1 -0.41 13.61 5.67
CA MET A 1 0.68 12.64 5.48
C MET A 1 0.08 11.25 5.37
N PHE A 2 0.37 10.50 4.31
CA PHE A 2 0.05 9.07 4.23
C PHE A 2 1.34 8.26 4.30
N MET A 3 1.53 7.52 5.38
CA MET A 3 2.59 6.52 5.47
C MET A 3 2.12 5.29 4.71
N LYS A 4 2.66 5.12 3.51
CA LYS A 4 2.40 3.98 2.63
C LYS A 4 3.21 2.75 3.04
N THR A 5 2.56 1.78 3.69
CA THR A 5 3.14 0.46 3.96
C THR A 5 3.02 -0.47 2.75
N HIS A 6 3.87 -1.49 2.67
CA HIS A 6 3.90 -2.42 1.56
C HIS A 6 2.75 -3.43 1.61
N LYS A 7 2.17 -3.72 0.44
CA LYS A 7 1.18 -4.81 0.23
C LYS A 7 -0.11 -4.69 1.07
N THR A 8 -0.48 -3.46 1.43
CA THR A 8 -1.66 -3.10 2.24
C THR A 8 -2.74 -2.37 1.42
N ALA A 9 -2.96 -2.79 0.17
CA ALA A 9 -3.90 -2.14 -0.78
C ALA A 9 -3.63 -0.63 -1.00
N SER A 10 -2.44 -0.18 -0.66
CA SER A 10 -2.07 1.23 -0.61
C SER A 10 -2.08 1.94 -1.97
N SER A 11 -1.97 1.21 -3.09
CA SER A 11 -2.08 1.80 -4.43
C SER A 11 -3.50 2.28 -4.74
N THR A 12 -4.52 1.58 -4.24
CA THR A 12 -5.93 2.02 -4.32
C THR A 12 -6.11 3.32 -3.55
N PHE A 13 -5.58 3.38 -2.32
CA PHE A 13 -5.66 4.60 -1.51
C PHE A 13 -4.85 5.76 -2.09
N LEU A 14 -3.68 5.49 -2.67
CA LEU A 14 -2.91 6.50 -3.38
C LEU A 14 -3.70 7.14 -4.52
N ASN A 15 -4.46 6.36 -5.29
CA ASN A 15 -5.28 6.90 -6.36
C ASN A 15 -6.36 7.87 -5.84
N ILE A 16 -6.97 7.56 -4.68
CA ILE A 16 -7.86 8.48 -3.97
C ILE A 16 -7.12 9.78 -3.61
N LEU A 17 -5.95 9.68 -2.96
CA LEU A 17 -5.16 10.85 -2.56
C LEU A 17 -4.72 11.72 -3.74
N PHE A 18 -4.31 11.11 -4.85
CA PHE A 18 -3.90 11.84 -6.05
C PHE A 18 -5.06 12.61 -6.66
N ARG A 19 -6.24 11.98 -6.81
CA ARG A 19 -7.44 12.65 -7.31
C ARG A 19 -7.87 13.78 -6.40
N PHE A 20 -7.88 13.56 -5.08
CA PHE A 20 -8.19 14.60 -4.10
C PHE A 20 -7.23 15.78 -4.20
N GLY A 21 -5.91 15.50 -4.23
CA GLY A 21 -4.92 16.57 -4.33
C GLY A 21 -4.99 17.35 -5.64
N GLU A 22 -5.30 16.72 -6.78
CA GLU A 22 -5.55 17.45 -8.02
C GLU A 22 -6.84 18.28 -7.98
N LYS A 23 -7.94 17.74 -7.43
CA LYS A 23 -9.23 18.44 -7.27
C LYS A 23 -9.06 19.73 -6.46
N HIS A 24 -8.20 19.70 -5.43
CA HIS A 24 -7.98 20.82 -4.52
C HIS A 24 -6.66 21.57 -4.76
N HIS A 25 -5.98 21.34 -5.89
CA HIS A 25 -4.71 21.98 -6.26
C HIS A 25 -3.63 21.90 -5.17
N LEU A 26 -3.55 20.76 -4.47
CA LEU A 26 -2.62 20.52 -3.38
C LEU A 26 -1.22 20.17 -3.90
N LYS A 27 -0.21 20.64 -3.17
CA LYS A 27 1.19 20.41 -3.49
C LYS A 27 1.67 19.09 -2.90
N PHE A 28 2.16 18.19 -3.76
CA PHE A 28 2.71 16.90 -3.36
C PHE A 28 4.23 16.97 -3.14
N ALA A 29 4.70 16.35 -2.06
CA ALA A 29 6.08 15.95 -1.90
C ALA A 29 6.28 14.64 -2.64
N PHE A 30 6.83 14.70 -3.85
CA PHE A 30 7.17 13.51 -4.64
C PHE A 30 8.65 13.17 -4.53
N PRO A 31 9.02 11.89 -4.66
CA PRO A 31 10.42 11.50 -4.81
C PRO A 31 11.00 12.02 -6.13
N ASN A 32 12.33 12.09 -6.20
CA ASN A 32 13.04 12.33 -7.45
C ASN A 32 13.55 11.00 -8.04
N SER A 33 13.39 10.80 -9.35
CA SER A 33 13.96 9.68 -10.13
C SER A 33 13.41 8.26 -9.87
N ARG A 34 12.65 8.04 -8.80
CA ARG A 34 12.04 6.76 -8.37
C ARG A 34 10.56 6.96 -8.03
N ASN A 35 9.84 5.86 -7.76
CA ASN A 35 8.48 5.87 -7.20
C ASN A 35 8.44 5.82 -5.66
N ASP A 36 9.60 5.72 -5.01
CA ASP A 36 9.82 5.67 -3.56
C ASP A 36 10.88 6.71 -3.13
N PHE A 37 10.97 6.97 -1.82
CA PHE A 37 11.99 7.84 -1.22
C PHE A 37 13.27 7.07 -0.84
N PHE A 38 13.93 6.47 -1.83
CA PHE A 38 15.19 5.70 -1.66
C PHE A 38 15.09 4.58 -0.61
N TYR A 39 13.96 3.88 -0.61
CA TYR A 39 13.76 2.71 0.25
C TYR A 39 14.81 1.62 -0.07
N PRO A 40 15.43 0.96 0.92
CA PRO A 40 15.05 0.86 2.35
C PRO A 40 15.74 1.86 3.30
N SER A 41 16.43 2.89 2.79
CA SER A 41 17.04 3.88 3.67
C SER A 41 15.95 4.70 4.38
N PRO A 42 16.15 5.12 5.65
CA PRO A 42 15.24 6.03 6.33
C PRO A 42 14.97 7.28 5.49
N PHE A 43 13.74 7.76 5.55
CA PHE A 43 13.33 8.98 4.84
C PHE A 43 14.20 10.16 5.27
N HIS A 44 14.60 10.95 4.29
CA HIS A 44 15.27 12.22 4.49
C HIS A 44 14.70 13.25 3.53
N ARG A 45 14.45 14.48 3.99
CA ARG A 45 13.74 15.49 3.19
C ARG A 45 14.40 15.83 1.85
N SER A 46 15.72 15.64 1.73
CA SER A 46 16.46 15.87 0.48
C SER A 46 16.08 14.89 -0.64
N GLN A 47 15.37 13.81 -0.31
CA GLN A 47 14.83 12.85 -1.27
C GLN A 47 13.57 13.39 -1.97
N VAL A 48 12.95 14.45 -1.42
CA VAL A 48 11.82 15.14 -2.04
C VAL A 48 12.33 15.98 -3.22
N LYS A 49 11.70 15.78 -4.38
CA LYS A 49 11.99 16.49 -5.62
C LYS A 49 11.92 18.00 -5.40
N ASP A 50 12.95 18.71 -5.85
CA ASP A 50 13.09 20.16 -5.82
C ASP A 50 12.99 20.78 -4.41
N TYR A 51 13.21 19.99 -3.34
CA TYR A 51 13.17 20.50 -1.97
C TYR A 51 14.22 21.59 -1.72
N ARG A 52 13.79 22.65 -1.05
CA ARG A 52 14.63 23.72 -0.51
C ARG A 52 14.24 23.96 0.96
N PRO A 53 15.17 24.36 1.83
CA PRO A 53 14.86 24.69 3.22
C PRO A 53 13.67 25.65 3.33
N GLY A 54 12.72 25.31 4.20
CA GLY A 54 11.48 26.08 4.42
C GLY A 54 10.32 25.70 3.49
N MET A 55 10.52 24.84 2.49
CA MET A 55 9.42 24.35 1.66
C MET A 55 8.51 23.40 2.43
N CYS A 56 7.21 23.70 2.40
CA CYS A 56 6.16 22.78 2.84
C CYS A 56 5.42 22.17 1.65
N PHE A 57 4.80 21.03 1.91
CA PHE A 57 3.93 20.29 1.00
C PHE A 57 2.65 19.91 1.74
N ASN A 58 1.55 19.74 1.02
CA ASN A 58 0.27 19.36 1.59
C ASN A 58 0.17 17.83 1.75
N ILE A 59 0.70 17.08 0.77
CA ILE A 59 0.59 15.63 0.73
C ILE A 59 1.97 15.00 0.50
N ILE A 60 2.31 14.02 1.33
CA ILE A 60 3.39 13.06 1.09
C ILE A 60 2.79 11.67 1.23
N CYS A 61 3.01 10.79 0.25
CA CYS A 61 2.29 9.52 0.18
C CYS A 61 3.01 8.38 -0.55
N ASN A 62 4.22 8.60 -1.10
CA ASN A 62 5.02 7.54 -1.71
C ASN A 62 5.68 6.65 -0.65
N HIS A 63 6.13 5.45 -1.04
CA HIS A 63 6.85 4.54 -0.15
C HIS A 63 8.08 5.19 0.45
N MET A 64 8.28 4.99 1.75
CA MET A 64 9.44 5.42 2.50
C MET A 64 9.67 4.47 3.67
N ARG A 65 10.88 4.47 4.23
CA ARG A 65 11.09 3.99 5.60
C ARG A 65 10.92 5.16 6.54
N PHE A 66 9.92 5.11 7.43
CA PHE A 66 9.44 6.27 8.15
C PHE A 66 10.52 6.90 9.04
N ASN A 67 10.59 8.24 9.01
CA ASN A 67 11.44 9.04 9.88
C ASN A 67 10.65 10.28 10.30
N ALA A 68 10.01 10.21 11.48
CA ALA A 68 9.09 11.24 11.95
C ALA A 68 9.74 12.64 11.97
N ALA A 69 11.00 12.73 12.41
CA ALA A 69 11.72 13.99 12.50
C ALA A 69 11.95 14.62 11.12
N GLU A 70 12.25 13.83 10.09
CA GLU A 70 12.46 14.36 8.74
C GLU A 70 11.14 14.67 8.02
N VAL A 71 10.10 13.85 8.25
CA VAL A 71 8.75 14.09 7.71
C VAL A 71 8.16 15.40 8.24
N ALA A 72 8.30 15.67 9.55
CA ALA A 72 7.79 16.89 10.17
C ALA A 72 8.41 18.18 9.59
N LYS A 73 9.56 18.09 8.91
CA LYS A 73 10.28 19.25 8.36
C LYS A 73 9.84 19.62 6.94
N VAL A 74 8.97 18.82 6.31
CA VAL A 74 8.41 19.09 4.98
C VAL A 74 6.90 19.28 4.97
N LEU A 75 6.27 19.20 6.15
CA LEU A 75 4.81 19.27 6.31
C LEU A 75 4.44 20.34 7.34
N PRO A 76 3.27 20.99 7.18
CA PRO A 76 2.70 21.86 8.21
C PRO A 76 2.49 21.16 9.56
N ALA A 77 2.52 21.92 10.66
CA ALA A 77 2.40 21.39 12.02
C ALA A 77 1.02 20.76 12.31
N ASP A 78 -0.03 21.21 11.63
CA ASP A 78 -1.41 20.72 11.71
C ASP A 78 -1.69 19.53 10.78
N THR A 79 -0.64 18.91 10.22
CA THR A 79 -0.80 17.78 9.30
C THR A 79 -1.39 16.56 10.00
N SER A 80 -2.48 16.02 9.43
CA SER A 80 -3.00 14.70 9.79
C SER A 80 -2.10 13.58 9.26
N TYR A 81 -1.77 12.62 10.13
CA TYR A 81 -0.96 11.44 9.80
C TYR A 81 -1.85 10.21 9.71
N ILE A 82 -1.83 9.57 8.53
CA ILE A 82 -2.66 8.41 8.21
C ILE A 82 -1.75 7.29 7.72
N THR A 83 -2.12 6.05 8.01
CA THR A 83 -1.48 4.85 7.43
C THR A 83 -2.53 3.75 7.27
N ILE A 84 -2.13 2.63 6.71
CA ILE A 84 -2.97 1.46 6.55
C ILE A 84 -2.16 0.21 6.88
N LEU A 85 -2.74 -0.70 7.66
CA LEU A 85 -2.16 -2.00 7.99
C LEU A 85 -2.98 -3.11 7.33
N ARG A 86 -2.38 -4.30 7.30
CA ARG A 86 -3.01 -5.53 6.86
C ARG A 86 -2.67 -6.62 7.87
N HIS A 87 -3.55 -7.59 8.02
CA HIS A 87 -3.34 -8.73 8.88
C HIS A 87 -1.99 -9.41 8.52
N PRO A 88 -1.07 -9.60 9.48
CA PRO A 88 0.32 -9.96 9.18
C PRO A 88 0.50 -11.28 8.44
N ALA A 89 -0.37 -12.27 8.65
CA ALA A 89 -0.32 -13.51 7.87
C ALA A 89 -0.61 -13.28 6.36
N ASP A 90 -1.65 -12.51 6.03
CA ASP A 90 -2.02 -12.19 4.65
C ASP A 90 -1.01 -11.23 4.01
N LEU A 91 -0.42 -10.37 4.83
CA LEU A 91 0.72 -9.54 4.43
C LEU A 91 1.94 -10.38 4.10
N ALA A 92 2.31 -11.33 4.96
CA ALA A 92 3.45 -12.23 4.74
C ALA A 92 3.27 -13.03 3.45
N GLU A 93 2.06 -13.58 3.20
CA GLU A 93 1.73 -14.25 1.94
C GLU A 93 1.95 -13.31 0.75
N SER A 94 1.36 -12.11 0.81
CA SER A 94 1.45 -11.15 -0.29
C SER A 94 2.87 -10.66 -0.55
N SER A 95 3.64 -10.43 0.51
CA SER A 95 5.04 -9.98 0.46
C SER A 95 5.93 -11.08 -0.11
N PHE A 96 5.82 -12.30 0.40
CA PHE A 96 6.65 -13.43 0.00
C PHE A 96 6.51 -13.73 -1.50
N HIS A 97 5.28 -13.80 -2.00
CA HIS A 97 5.04 -14.02 -3.43
C HIS A 97 5.50 -12.86 -4.31
N TYR A 98 5.31 -11.61 -3.85
CA TYR A 98 5.64 -10.44 -4.66
C TYR A 98 7.14 -10.15 -4.71
N PHE A 99 7.85 -10.33 -3.60
CA PHE A 99 9.26 -9.96 -3.45
C PHE A 99 10.23 -11.14 -3.53
N GLY A 100 9.78 -12.40 -3.42
CA GLY A 100 10.70 -13.56 -3.35
C GLY A 100 11.75 -13.60 -4.47
N ARG A 101 11.41 -13.21 -5.70
CA ARG A 101 12.39 -13.15 -6.79
C ARG A 101 13.52 -12.12 -6.59
N ILE A 102 13.32 -11.10 -5.75
CA ILE A 102 14.34 -10.09 -5.41
C ILE A 102 14.92 -10.26 -4.00
N VAL A 103 14.60 -11.37 -3.31
CA VAL A 103 15.19 -11.73 -2.02
C VAL A 103 15.96 -13.04 -2.18
N PRO A 104 17.30 -13.01 -2.33
CA PRO A 104 18.11 -14.20 -2.60
C PRO A 104 17.91 -15.36 -1.62
N LEU A 105 17.56 -15.05 -0.36
CA LEU A 105 17.26 -16.05 0.68
C LEU A 105 16.15 -17.03 0.29
N THR A 106 15.22 -16.63 -0.59
CA THR A 106 14.11 -17.50 -1.04
C THR A 106 14.45 -18.32 -2.29
N TRP A 107 15.63 -18.15 -2.90
CA TRP A 107 15.98 -18.84 -4.14
C TRP A 107 16.36 -20.30 -3.91
N ARG A 108 16.94 -20.59 -2.75
CA ARG A 108 17.30 -21.96 -2.30
C ARG A 108 16.10 -22.82 -1.87
N LEU A 109 14.93 -22.21 -1.72
CA LEU A 109 13.69 -22.91 -1.39
C LEU A 109 13.24 -23.76 -2.59
N SER A 110 13.00 -25.03 -2.31
CA SER A 110 12.65 -26.11 -3.22
C SER A 110 11.15 -26.46 -3.16
N GLY A 111 10.62 -27.00 -4.25
CA GLY A 111 9.21 -27.42 -4.33
C GLY A 111 8.23 -26.31 -4.71
N ASP A 112 6.95 -26.70 -4.83
CA ASP A 112 5.90 -25.86 -5.42
C ASP A 112 5.40 -24.76 -4.46
N ASP A 113 5.50 -24.97 -3.14
CA ASP A 113 5.06 -24.05 -2.09
C ASP A 113 6.25 -23.57 -1.24
N LYS A 114 7.04 -22.66 -1.83
CA LYS A 114 8.23 -22.08 -1.18
C LYS A 114 7.92 -21.37 0.15
N MET A 115 6.74 -20.78 0.28
CA MET A 115 6.35 -20.10 1.52
C MET A 115 6.14 -21.11 2.65
N ARG A 116 5.49 -22.24 2.37
CA ARG A 116 5.34 -23.34 3.33
C ARG A 116 6.68 -23.90 3.78
N GLU A 117 7.59 -24.12 2.85
CA GLU A 117 8.95 -24.59 3.20
C GLU A 117 9.65 -23.56 4.11
N PHE A 118 9.64 -22.28 3.72
CA PHE A 118 10.23 -21.21 4.52
C PHE A 118 9.65 -21.16 5.94
N LEU A 119 8.32 -21.17 6.07
CA LEU A 119 7.66 -21.09 7.37
C LEU A 119 7.78 -22.39 8.20
N THR A 120 8.22 -23.50 7.60
CA THR A 120 8.47 -24.73 8.37
C THR A 120 9.68 -24.60 9.27
N ASP A 121 10.74 -23.95 8.79
CA ASP A 121 11.92 -23.60 9.60
C ASP A 121 12.52 -22.26 9.10
N PRO A 122 11.93 -21.11 9.47
CA PRO A 122 12.36 -19.83 8.93
C PRO A 122 13.77 -19.46 9.38
N LYS A 123 14.24 -19.98 10.53
CA LYS A 123 15.59 -19.73 11.05
C LYS A 123 16.68 -20.38 10.19
N LEU A 124 16.38 -21.48 9.50
CA LEU A 124 17.28 -22.10 8.53
C LEU A 124 17.49 -21.20 7.29
N TYR A 125 16.44 -20.49 6.88
CA TYR A 125 16.42 -19.75 5.62
C TYR A 125 16.70 -18.26 5.76
N TYR A 126 16.42 -17.67 6.91
CA TYR A 126 16.50 -16.23 7.15
C TYR A 126 17.86 -15.79 7.70
N ASP A 127 18.40 -14.73 7.11
CA ASP A 127 19.55 -13.98 7.62
C ASP A 127 19.15 -12.49 7.66
N PRO A 128 19.21 -11.82 8.83
CA PRO A 128 18.86 -10.41 8.94
C PRO A 128 19.74 -9.51 8.05
N GLU A 129 21.00 -9.87 7.80
CA GLU A 129 21.93 -9.11 6.95
C GLU A 129 21.78 -9.46 5.46
N GLY A 130 20.90 -10.40 5.12
CA GLY A 130 20.63 -10.79 3.75
C GLY A 130 20.07 -9.65 2.91
N PHE A 131 20.49 -9.57 1.64
CA PHE A 131 19.96 -8.57 0.72
C PHE A 131 18.43 -8.64 0.64
N ASN A 132 17.77 -7.52 0.89
CA ASN A 132 16.30 -7.40 0.94
C ASN A 132 15.59 -8.31 1.97
N SER A 133 16.29 -8.80 3.00
CA SER A 133 15.74 -9.66 4.05
C SER A 133 14.51 -9.04 4.76
N PHE A 134 14.46 -7.71 4.87
CA PHE A 134 13.37 -6.97 5.52
C PHE A 134 11.99 -7.20 4.90
N TYR A 135 11.88 -7.69 3.65
CA TYR A 135 10.58 -8.08 3.07
C TYR A 135 10.01 -9.37 3.66
N LEU A 136 10.82 -10.18 4.35
CA LEU A 136 10.43 -11.51 4.84
C LEU A 136 9.97 -11.53 6.30
N LYS A 137 10.18 -10.45 7.07
CA LYS A 137 9.92 -10.45 8.51
C LYS A 137 9.53 -9.06 9.01
N ASN A 138 8.42 -8.98 9.74
CA ASN A 138 7.87 -7.76 10.37
C ASN A 138 7.94 -6.52 9.47
N LEU A 139 7.40 -6.64 8.24
CA LEU A 139 7.51 -5.62 7.20
C LEU A 139 6.80 -4.32 7.57
N LEU A 140 5.66 -4.37 8.28
CA LEU A 140 5.00 -3.14 8.74
C LEU A 140 5.88 -2.39 9.73
N PHE A 141 6.44 -3.10 10.70
CA PHE A 141 7.33 -2.50 11.69
C PHE A 141 8.59 -1.90 11.05
N PHE A 142 9.17 -2.58 10.05
CA PHE A 142 10.28 -2.06 9.25
C PHE A 142 9.90 -0.79 8.48
N ASP A 143 8.73 -0.80 7.83
CA ASP A 143 8.16 0.34 7.11
C ASP A 143 8.05 1.56 8.06
N PHE A 144 7.64 1.37 9.32
CA PHE A 144 7.61 2.41 10.37
C PHE A 144 8.98 2.87 10.87
N GLY A 145 10.07 2.48 10.20
CA GLY A 145 11.42 2.91 10.51
C GLY A 145 12.09 2.14 11.65
N GLN A 146 11.43 1.12 12.17
CA GLN A 146 11.93 0.32 13.28
C GLN A 146 12.81 -0.83 12.78
N ASP A 147 13.42 -1.56 13.72
CA ASP A 147 14.15 -2.79 13.46
C ASP A 147 13.18 -3.98 13.51
N SER A 148 13.02 -4.68 12.38
CA SER A 148 12.14 -5.85 12.24
C SER A 148 12.69 -7.12 12.88
N ASN A 149 13.93 -7.10 13.38
CA ASN A 149 14.62 -8.24 13.96
C ASN A 149 14.68 -8.25 15.48
N LEU A 150 14.10 -7.25 16.14
CA LEU A 150 13.98 -7.23 17.59
C LEU A 150 13.31 -8.51 18.12
N ASN A 151 13.60 -8.82 19.38
CA ASN A 151 12.80 -9.78 20.12
C ASN A 151 11.39 -9.19 20.32
N PRO A 152 10.29 -9.92 20.03
CA PRO A 152 8.93 -9.44 20.28
C PRO A 152 8.65 -8.97 21.72
N ASP A 153 9.41 -9.50 22.68
CA ASP A 153 9.32 -9.15 24.10
C ASP A 153 10.28 -8.01 24.50
N ASP A 154 11.06 -7.46 23.56
CA ASP A 154 11.89 -6.28 23.82
C ASP A 154 10.99 -5.06 24.13
N PRO A 155 11.19 -4.34 25.25
CA PRO A 155 10.40 -3.15 25.59
C PRO A 155 10.33 -2.10 24.47
N LYS A 156 11.36 -2.02 23.62
CA LYS A 156 11.38 -1.12 22.46
C LYS A 156 10.25 -1.38 21.47
N VAL A 157 9.73 -2.62 21.40
CA VAL A 157 8.58 -2.94 20.56
C VAL A 157 7.35 -2.19 21.04
N ASP A 158 7.06 -2.23 22.34
CA ASP A 158 5.92 -1.52 22.93
C ASP A 158 6.10 0.00 22.84
N GLU A 159 7.31 0.50 23.14
CA GLU A 159 7.63 1.92 23.00
C GLU A 159 7.40 2.43 21.57
N ALA A 160 7.83 1.65 20.56
CA ALA A 160 7.61 1.99 19.16
C ALA A 160 6.13 1.95 18.76
N ILE A 161 5.36 0.94 19.19
CA ILE A 161 3.92 0.87 18.95
C ILE A 161 3.23 2.10 19.55
N GLN A 162 3.59 2.49 20.77
CA GLN A 162 3.06 3.69 21.42
C GLN A 162 3.47 4.97 20.71
N ALA A 163 4.71 5.06 20.20
CA ALA A 163 5.14 6.20 19.40
C ALA A 163 4.34 6.31 18.09
N ILE A 164 4.11 5.19 17.39
CA ILE A 164 3.26 5.16 16.19
C ILE A 164 1.84 5.60 16.56
N ALA A 165 1.26 5.08 17.66
CA ALA A 165 -0.08 5.45 18.09
C ALA A 165 -0.24 6.94 18.41
N LYS A 166 0.81 7.59 18.92
CA LYS A 166 0.84 9.03 19.19
C LYS A 166 0.98 9.87 17.93
N HIS A 167 1.72 9.38 16.93
CA HIS A 167 1.95 10.11 15.67
C HIS A 167 0.78 9.99 14.70
N PHE A 168 0.14 8.83 14.60
CA PHE A 168 -0.86 8.54 13.58
C PHE A 168 -2.29 8.80 14.09
N HIS A 169 -2.96 9.75 13.45
CA HIS A 169 -4.33 10.15 13.78
C HIS A 169 -5.36 9.08 13.38
N LEU A 170 -5.09 8.39 12.27
CA LEU A 170 -5.88 7.26 11.78
C LEU A 170 -4.97 6.17 11.23
N VAL A 171 -5.15 4.96 11.76
CA VAL A 171 -4.54 3.73 11.23
C VAL A 171 -5.67 2.88 10.65
N MET A 172 -5.73 2.84 9.32
CA MET A 172 -6.71 2.08 8.56
C MET A 172 -6.37 0.59 8.52
N LEU A 173 -7.34 -0.27 8.24
CA LEU A 173 -7.16 -1.71 8.07
C LEU A 173 -7.68 -2.16 6.70
N VAL A 174 -6.89 -2.95 5.97
CA VAL A 174 -7.28 -3.49 4.66
C VAL A 174 -8.51 -4.38 4.74
N GLU A 175 -8.65 -5.12 5.84
CA GLU A 175 -9.75 -6.03 6.10
C GLU A 175 -11.10 -5.30 6.25
N TYR A 176 -11.04 -4.01 6.58
CA TYR A 176 -12.17 -3.11 6.79
C TYR A 176 -11.95 -1.84 5.95
N PHE A 177 -11.60 -2.02 4.67
CA PHE A 177 -11.13 -0.92 3.82
C PHE A 177 -12.22 0.14 3.61
N GLU A 178 -13.46 -0.28 3.39
CA GLU A 178 -14.60 0.63 3.25
C GLU A 178 -14.86 1.41 4.55
N GLU A 179 -14.91 0.75 5.72
CA GLU A 179 -15.05 1.42 7.02
C GLU A 179 -13.88 2.37 7.29
N SER A 180 -12.67 1.98 6.90
CA SER A 180 -11.47 2.79 7.00
C SER A 180 -11.58 4.09 6.20
N LEU A 181 -12.14 4.02 4.99
CA LEU A 181 -12.40 5.20 4.16
C LEU A 181 -13.50 6.09 4.74
N ILE A 182 -14.53 5.52 5.38
CA ILE A 182 -15.55 6.31 6.08
C ILE A 182 -14.94 7.06 7.28
N LEU A 183 -14.11 6.40 8.08
CA LEU A 183 -13.40 7.06 9.18
C LEU A 183 -12.44 8.15 8.67
N LEU A 184 -11.77 7.92 7.55
CA LEU A 184 -10.93 8.93 6.91
C LEU A 184 -11.74 10.15 6.48
N LYS A 185 -12.89 9.92 5.84
CA LYS A 185 -13.80 10.98 5.41
C LYS A 185 -14.25 11.84 6.57
N ASP A 186 -14.62 11.23 7.68
CA ASP A 186 -14.98 11.95 8.90
C ASP A 186 -13.78 12.74 9.46
N ALA A 187 -12.62 12.10 9.57
CA ALA A 187 -11.40 12.72 10.11
C ALA A 187 -10.89 13.91 9.28
N LEU A 188 -11.06 13.89 7.97
CA LEU A 188 -10.59 14.94 7.06
C LEU A 188 -11.70 15.86 6.53
N CYS A 189 -12.95 15.65 6.96
CA CYS A 189 -14.13 16.37 6.47
C CYS A 189 -14.29 16.28 4.94
N TRP A 190 -14.10 15.09 4.37
CA TRP A 190 -14.25 14.86 2.93
C TRP A 190 -15.70 14.52 2.55
N ASP A 191 -15.99 14.62 1.25
CA ASP A 191 -17.23 14.17 0.67
C ASP A 191 -17.16 12.68 0.28
N MET A 192 -18.33 12.03 0.19
CA MET A 192 -18.40 10.63 -0.23
C MET A 192 -17.81 10.42 -1.64
N GLU A 193 -17.94 11.43 -2.51
CA GLU A 193 -17.44 11.38 -3.90
C GLU A 193 -15.91 11.35 -3.98
N ASP A 194 -15.22 11.89 -2.97
CA ASP A 194 -13.76 11.84 -2.89
C ASP A 194 -13.25 10.44 -2.56
N LEU A 195 -14.08 9.59 -1.95
CA LEU A 195 -13.71 8.24 -1.56
C LEU A 195 -13.85 7.19 -2.66
N LEU A 196 -14.59 7.46 -3.74
CA LEU A 196 -14.91 6.44 -4.74
C LEU A 196 -13.65 5.82 -5.30
N PHE A 197 -13.59 4.49 -5.43
CA PHE A 197 -12.37 3.79 -5.79
C PHE A 197 -12.63 2.52 -6.59
N PHE A 198 -11.62 2.11 -7.34
CA PHE A 198 -11.53 0.76 -7.90
C PHE A 198 -10.35 0.04 -7.26
N LYS A 199 -10.49 -1.26 -7.00
CA LYS A 199 -9.42 -2.06 -6.40
C LYS A 199 -8.27 -2.18 -7.40
N LEU A 200 -7.19 -1.43 -7.19
CA LEU A 200 -5.99 -1.44 -8.05
C LEU A 200 -4.95 -2.44 -7.53
N ASN A 201 -4.13 -2.97 -8.44
CA ASN A 201 -3.07 -3.93 -8.15
C ASN A 201 -3.55 -5.22 -7.46
N ALA A 202 -4.77 -5.67 -7.76
CA ALA A 202 -5.29 -6.92 -7.27
C ALA A 202 -4.55 -8.11 -7.94
N ARG A 203 -4.15 -9.09 -7.13
CA ARG A 203 -3.53 -10.33 -7.64
C ARG A 203 -4.61 -11.27 -8.17
N LYS A 204 -4.33 -11.97 -9.28
CA LYS A 204 -5.16 -13.05 -9.80
C LYS A 204 -5.38 -14.11 -8.72
N GLY A 205 -6.64 -14.51 -8.50
CA GLY A 205 -7.01 -15.50 -7.48
C GLY A 205 -6.83 -15.03 -6.03
N SER A 206 -6.82 -13.71 -5.77
CA SER A 206 -6.68 -13.13 -4.41
C SER A 206 -7.94 -13.20 -3.54
N THR A 207 -9.06 -13.71 -4.06
CA THR A 207 -10.35 -13.75 -3.35
C THR A 207 -10.38 -14.76 -2.20
N VAL A 208 -9.40 -15.65 -2.08
CA VAL A 208 -9.26 -16.61 -0.99
C VAL A 208 -7.78 -16.70 -0.59
N SER A 209 -7.45 -16.47 0.69
CA SER A 209 -6.09 -16.72 1.19
C SER A 209 -5.78 -18.20 1.03
N LYS A 210 -4.60 -18.51 0.47
CA LYS A 210 -4.17 -19.89 0.26
C LYS A 210 -3.52 -20.51 1.50
N LEU A 211 -3.46 -19.76 2.61
CA LEU A 211 -2.85 -20.24 3.85
C LEU A 211 -3.80 -21.18 4.59
N THR A 212 -3.33 -22.39 4.89
CA THR A 212 -4.03 -23.26 5.86
C THR A 212 -3.96 -22.64 7.26
N PRO A 213 -4.86 -22.99 8.18
CA PRO A 213 -4.83 -22.47 9.56
C PRO A 213 -3.46 -22.65 10.24
N GLU A 214 -2.80 -23.78 10.00
CA GLU A 214 -1.46 -24.08 10.55
C GLU A 214 -0.40 -23.14 9.97
N LEU A 215 -0.42 -22.91 8.66
CA LEU A 215 0.53 -22.02 8.01
C LEU A 215 0.30 -20.56 8.41
N ARG A 216 -0.96 -20.18 8.62
CA ARG A 216 -1.34 -18.86 9.15
C ARG A 216 -0.75 -18.65 10.55
N ALA A 217 -0.85 -19.63 11.43
CA ALA A 217 -0.27 -19.56 12.78
C ALA A 217 1.26 -19.40 12.73
N LYS A 218 1.95 -20.19 11.90
CA LYS A 218 3.41 -20.06 11.70
C LYS A 218 3.80 -18.70 11.13
N ALA A 219 3.02 -18.15 10.20
CA ALA A 219 3.26 -16.81 9.66
C ALA A 219 3.12 -15.72 10.74
N LEU A 220 2.15 -15.86 11.66
CA LEU A 220 1.98 -14.94 12.79
C LEU A 220 3.11 -15.06 13.81
N GLU A 221 3.54 -16.27 14.13
CA GLU A 221 4.69 -16.51 15.02
C GLU A 221 5.96 -15.87 14.44
N TRP A 222 6.23 -16.07 13.15
CA TRP A 222 7.38 -15.48 12.48
C TRP A 222 7.33 -13.95 12.42
N ASN A 223 6.12 -13.39 12.28
CA ASN A 223 5.86 -11.94 12.23
C ASN A 223 5.24 -11.42 13.53
N ALA A 224 5.73 -11.89 14.68
CA ALA A 224 5.12 -11.62 15.98
C ALA A 224 5.05 -10.12 16.34
N ILE A 225 6.00 -9.30 15.88
CA ILE A 225 5.96 -7.84 16.13
C ILE A 225 4.84 -7.21 15.31
N ASP A 226 4.73 -7.54 14.02
CA ASP A 226 3.63 -7.06 13.19
C ASP A 226 2.28 -7.56 13.73
N TRP A 227 2.23 -8.76 14.33
CA TRP A 227 1.03 -9.25 15.00
C TRP A 227 0.63 -8.42 16.21
N LYS A 228 1.58 -8.11 17.09
CA LYS A 228 1.36 -7.22 18.23
C LYS A 228 0.91 -5.83 17.80
N LEU A 229 1.57 -5.26 16.77
CA LEU A 229 1.21 -3.99 16.14
C LEU A 229 -0.23 -4.01 15.59
N TYR A 230 -0.59 -5.05 14.83
CA TYR A 230 -1.92 -5.18 14.23
C TYR A 230 -3.00 -5.33 15.31
N GLN A 231 -2.78 -6.13 16.35
CA GLN A 231 -3.75 -6.31 17.44
C GLN A 231 -4.04 -4.99 18.17
N TYR A 232 -3.00 -4.20 18.44
CA TYR A 232 -3.15 -2.87 19.04
C TYR A 232 -4.05 -1.98 18.15
N PHE A 233 -3.69 -1.84 16.87
CA PHE A 233 -4.42 -0.95 15.98
C PHE A 233 -5.82 -1.46 15.62
N ASN A 234 -6.04 -2.77 15.54
CA ASN A 234 -7.37 -3.36 15.40
C ASN A 234 -8.30 -2.99 16.56
N THR A 235 -7.78 -3.03 17.79
CA THR A 235 -8.55 -2.60 18.96
C THR A 235 -8.90 -1.11 18.86
N THR A 236 -7.91 -0.25 18.58
CA THR A 236 -8.16 1.20 18.46
C THR A 236 -9.05 1.57 17.27
N PHE A 237 -9.00 0.80 16.19
CA PHE A 237 -9.82 0.98 15.00
C PHE A 237 -11.29 0.75 15.35
N TRP A 238 -11.61 -0.35 16.03
CA TRP A 238 -12.99 -0.64 16.44
C TRP A 238 -13.52 0.37 17.46
N HIS A 239 -12.68 0.90 18.36
CA HIS A 239 -13.09 2.02 19.20
C HIS A 239 -13.47 3.27 18.39
N LYS A 240 -12.77 3.57 17.27
CA LYS A 240 -13.13 4.68 16.37
C LYS A 240 -14.43 4.39 15.62
N VAL A 241 -14.66 3.14 15.17
CA VAL A 241 -15.93 2.73 14.57
C VAL A 241 -17.09 2.88 15.57
N ASP A 242 -16.89 2.49 16.82
CA ASP A 242 -17.88 2.64 17.89
C ASP A 242 -18.19 4.11 18.17
N ALA A 243 -17.16 4.96 18.23
CA ALA A 243 -17.32 6.41 18.40
C ALA A 243 -18.04 7.07 17.20
N TYR A 244 -17.81 6.60 15.98
CA TYR A 244 -18.54 7.05 14.79
C TYR A 244 -20.01 6.59 14.80
N GLY A 245 -20.27 5.44 15.43
CA GLY A 245 -21.58 4.80 15.53
C GLY A 245 -21.74 3.68 14.51
N ARG A 246 -21.99 2.45 14.97
CA ARG A 246 -22.06 1.24 14.11
C ARG A 246 -23.17 1.29 13.07
N GLU A 247 -24.35 1.79 13.42
CA GLU A 247 -25.45 1.93 12.46
C GLU A 247 -25.16 2.98 11.38
N ARG A 248 -24.54 4.10 11.77
CA ARG A 248 -24.10 5.14 10.84
C ARG A 248 -23.02 4.59 9.91
N MET A 249 -22.05 3.87 10.46
CA MET A 249 -20.99 3.19 9.70
C MET A 249 -21.57 2.26 8.63
N ALA A 250 -22.50 1.37 9.02
CA ALA A 250 -23.12 0.43 8.09
C ALA A 250 -23.82 1.14 6.92
N ARG A 251 -24.60 2.19 7.19
CA ARG A 251 -25.27 2.97 6.14
C ARG A 251 -24.29 3.68 5.20
N ASP A 252 -23.24 4.29 5.75
CA ASP A 252 -22.26 5.01 4.94
C ASP A 252 -21.40 4.06 4.09
N VAL A 253 -21.08 2.88 4.62
CA VAL A 253 -20.42 1.80 3.85
C VAL A 253 -21.33 1.30 2.73
N GLU A 254 -22.61 1.06 2.99
CA GLU A 254 -23.57 0.64 1.96
C GLU A 254 -23.69 1.69 0.85
N GLU A 255 -23.75 2.97 1.18
CA GLU A 255 -23.78 4.06 0.20
C GLU A 255 -22.47 4.14 -0.60
N LEU A 256 -21.30 3.97 0.05
CA LEU A 256 -20.01 3.92 -0.63
C LEU A 256 -19.94 2.74 -1.61
N GLN A 257 -20.41 1.56 -1.21
CA GLN A 257 -20.46 0.38 -2.06
C GLN A 257 -21.40 0.59 -3.26
N ARG A 258 -22.57 1.17 -3.03
CA ARG A 258 -23.54 1.50 -4.09
C ARG A 258 -22.93 2.45 -5.12
N ARG A 259 -22.29 3.54 -4.68
CA ARG A 259 -21.64 4.51 -5.58
C ARG A 259 -20.44 3.94 -6.31
N ASN A 260 -19.65 3.07 -5.67
CA ASN A 260 -18.56 2.37 -6.34
C ASN A 260 -19.06 1.43 -7.43
N ALA A 261 -20.16 0.69 -7.18
CA ALA A 261 -20.77 -0.18 -8.18
C ALA A 261 -21.34 0.61 -9.37
N GLU A 262 -21.98 1.75 -9.10
CA GLU A 262 -22.46 2.69 -10.12
C GLU A 262 -21.28 3.19 -10.98
N MET A 263 -20.22 3.70 -10.35
CA MET A 263 -19.03 4.19 -11.04
C MET A 263 -18.32 3.08 -11.84
N ALA A 264 -18.29 1.85 -11.32
CA ALA A 264 -17.74 0.70 -12.03
C ALA A 264 -18.53 0.40 -13.32
N SER A 265 -19.87 0.47 -13.27
CA SER A 265 -20.74 0.25 -14.44
C SER A 265 -20.55 1.30 -15.54
N ILE A 266 -20.20 2.53 -15.14
CA ILE A 266 -19.90 3.66 -16.01
C ILE A 266 -18.51 3.49 -16.64
N CYS A 267 -17.50 3.22 -15.82
CA CYS A 267 -16.10 3.30 -16.23
C CYS A 267 -15.49 2.02 -16.81
N ILE A 268 -15.93 0.84 -16.35
CA ILE A 268 -15.20 -0.41 -16.58
C ILE A 268 -15.85 -1.22 -17.69
N GLU A 269 -15.10 -1.50 -18.75
CA GLU A 269 -15.52 -2.40 -19.82
C GLU A 269 -15.75 -3.80 -19.25
N GLY A 270 -16.94 -4.36 -19.44
CA GLY A 270 -17.34 -5.66 -18.87
C GLY A 270 -17.56 -5.66 -17.35
N GLY A 271 -17.33 -4.55 -16.65
CA GLY A 271 -17.59 -4.42 -15.20
C GLY A 271 -16.65 -5.23 -14.29
N HIS A 272 -15.54 -5.77 -14.80
CA HIS A 272 -14.62 -6.59 -14.01
C HIS A 272 -13.14 -6.33 -14.35
N ALA A 273 -12.25 -6.72 -13.43
CA ALA A 273 -10.82 -6.70 -13.67
C ALA A 273 -10.41 -7.81 -14.65
N VAL A 274 -9.41 -7.54 -15.47
CA VAL A 274 -8.87 -8.46 -16.48
C VAL A 274 -7.39 -8.73 -16.24
N ASP A 275 -6.90 -9.85 -16.77
CA ASP A 275 -5.48 -10.18 -16.78
C ASP A 275 -4.69 -9.09 -17.54
N ALA A 276 -3.44 -8.85 -17.14
CA ALA A 276 -2.61 -7.78 -17.71
C ALA A 276 -2.46 -7.87 -19.24
N GLY A 277 -2.43 -9.08 -19.81
CA GLY A 277 -2.35 -9.29 -21.26
C GLY A 277 -3.64 -8.99 -22.03
N SER A 278 -4.77 -8.85 -21.33
CA SER A 278 -6.09 -8.52 -21.90
C SER A 278 -6.43 -7.03 -21.78
N ILE A 279 -5.51 -6.21 -21.24
CA ILE A 279 -5.66 -4.76 -21.15
C ILE A 279 -5.31 -4.15 -22.52
N LEU A 280 -6.28 -3.45 -23.12
CA LEU A 280 -6.19 -2.92 -24.48
C LEU A 280 -5.25 -1.72 -24.59
N GLU A 281 -5.20 -0.89 -23.55
CA GLU A 281 -4.34 0.29 -23.52
C GLU A 281 -3.05 0.04 -22.73
N THR A 282 -1.90 0.17 -23.38
CA THR A 282 -0.59 0.03 -22.72
C THR A 282 -0.42 1.03 -21.57
N SER A 283 -1.02 2.22 -21.67
CA SER A 283 -1.00 3.23 -20.60
C SER A 283 -1.79 2.84 -19.34
N MET A 284 -2.61 1.79 -19.40
CA MET A 284 -3.38 1.26 -18.28
C MET A 284 -2.83 -0.06 -17.73
N GLN A 285 -1.70 -0.55 -18.27
CA GLN A 285 -1.12 -1.81 -17.80
C GLN A 285 -0.43 -1.63 -16.44
N PRO A 286 -0.82 -2.39 -15.41
CA PRO A 286 -0.18 -2.33 -14.11
C PRO A 286 1.21 -2.96 -14.15
N TRP A 287 2.10 -2.46 -13.29
CA TRP A 287 3.42 -3.03 -13.11
C TRP A 287 3.32 -4.49 -12.63
N GLN A 288 4.03 -5.38 -13.31
CA GLN A 288 4.10 -6.79 -12.96
C GLN A 288 5.34 -7.10 -12.11
N PRO A 289 5.24 -7.96 -11.09
CA PRO A 289 6.44 -8.50 -10.43
C PRO A 289 7.31 -9.28 -11.43
N ILE A 290 8.60 -9.39 -11.14
CA ILE A 290 9.54 -10.13 -12.01
C ILE A 290 9.06 -11.58 -12.14
N GLY A 291 9.04 -12.11 -13.36
CA GLY A 291 8.68 -13.48 -13.74
C GLY A 291 7.25 -13.95 -13.40
N GLU A 292 6.33 -13.06 -13.02
CA GLU A 292 4.92 -13.41 -12.78
C GLU A 292 3.99 -12.29 -13.28
N LYS A 293 3.07 -12.63 -14.18
CA LYS A 293 2.02 -11.70 -14.65
C LYS A 293 0.73 -11.89 -13.85
N SER A 294 0.81 -11.67 -12.54
CA SER A 294 -0.30 -11.94 -11.62
C SER A 294 -1.13 -10.72 -11.25
N ILE A 295 -0.71 -9.50 -11.59
CA ILE A 295 -1.43 -8.28 -11.22
C ILE A 295 -2.46 -7.93 -12.30
N MET A 296 -3.73 -7.92 -11.91
CA MET A 296 -4.86 -7.58 -12.78
C MET A 296 -5.04 -6.07 -12.91
N GLY A 297 -5.68 -5.65 -13.99
CA GLY A 297 -6.06 -4.25 -14.23
C GLY A 297 -7.46 -4.17 -14.84
N TYR A 298 -7.78 -3.05 -15.49
CA TYR A 298 -9.11 -2.80 -16.04
C TYR A 298 -9.01 -2.22 -17.44
N ASN A 299 -10.04 -2.49 -18.25
CA ASN A 299 -10.26 -1.80 -19.52
C ASN A 299 -11.23 -0.64 -19.30
N LEU A 300 -10.87 0.55 -19.75
CA LEU A 300 -11.79 1.69 -19.80
C LEU A 300 -12.89 1.42 -20.82
N LYS A 301 -14.14 1.66 -20.42
CA LYS A 301 -15.31 1.50 -21.29
C LYS A 301 -15.21 2.44 -22.49
N LYS A 302 -15.54 1.97 -23.70
CA LYS A 302 -15.31 2.77 -24.93
C LYS A 302 -16.19 4.02 -25.05
N ASN A 303 -17.41 3.96 -24.52
CA ASN A 303 -18.43 4.99 -24.68
C ASN A 303 -18.78 5.68 -23.34
N VAL A 304 -17.76 6.00 -22.53
CA VAL A 304 -17.97 6.84 -21.33
C VAL A 304 -18.38 8.24 -21.77
N ASP A 305 -19.41 8.80 -21.15
CA ASP A 305 -19.84 10.17 -21.43
C ASP A 305 -18.75 11.20 -21.06
N LYS A 306 -18.87 12.40 -21.61
CA LYS A 306 -17.86 13.45 -21.42
C LYS A 306 -17.71 13.89 -19.96
N ALA A 307 -18.76 13.79 -19.14
CA ALA A 307 -18.71 14.21 -17.74
C ALA A 307 -17.85 13.25 -16.90
N HIS A 308 -17.91 11.94 -17.19
CA HIS A 308 -17.18 10.92 -16.45
C HIS A 308 -15.82 10.55 -17.04
N GLY A 309 -15.57 10.81 -18.33
CA GLY A 309 -14.39 10.31 -19.05
C GLY A 309 -13.05 10.60 -18.36
N LYS A 310 -12.84 11.83 -17.84
CA LYS A 310 -11.61 12.20 -17.13
C LYS A 310 -11.48 11.48 -15.78
N LEU A 311 -12.57 11.38 -15.02
CA LEU A 311 -12.59 10.72 -13.71
C LEU A 311 -12.38 9.22 -13.86
N CYS A 312 -13.10 8.57 -14.78
CA CYS A 312 -12.95 7.15 -15.07
C CYS A 312 -11.51 6.79 -15.44
N ARG A 313 -10.88 7.56 -16.35
CA ARG A 313 -9.47 7.33 -16.69
C ARG A 313 -8.59 7.41 -15.44
N LYS A 314 -8.71 8.49 -14.66
CA LYS A 314 -7.93 8.67 -13.42
C LYS A 314 -8.12 7.51 -12.44
N MET A 315 -9.35 7.05 -12.22
CA MET A 315 -9.65 5.95 -11.29
C MET A 315 -9.04 4.61 -11.72
N LEU A 316 -8.89 4.39 -13.03
CA LEU A 316 -8.33 3.16 -13.60
C LEU A 316 -6.81 3.21 -13.80
N THR A 317 -6.22 4.41 -13.87
CA THR A 317 -4.78 4.60 -14.08
C THR A 317 -3.97 3.99 -12.93
N PRO A 318 -3.07 3.02 -13.20
CA PRO A 318 -2.22 2.45 -12.17
C PRO A 318 -1.19 3.44 -11.64
N GLU A 319 -0.70 3.17 -10.43
CA GLU A 319 0.11 4.11 -9.63
C GLU A 319 1.30 4.73 -10.38
N LEU A 320 2.10 3.93 -11.09
CA LEU A 320 3.31 4.43 -11.77
C LEU A 320 2.98 5.37 -12.93
N GLN A 321 1.90 5.07 -13.66
CA GLN A 321 1.42 5.92 -14.73
C GLN A 321 0.83 7.21 -14.16
N TYR A 322 0.09 7.14 -13.07
CA TYR A 322 -0.45 8.33 -12.40
C TYR A 322 0.67 9.25 -11.89
N LEU A 323 1.72 8.69 -11.28
CA LEU A 323 2.90 9.45 -10.85
C LEU A 323 3.59 10.14 -12.04
N THR A 324 3.68 9.46 -13.20
CA THR A 324 4.20 10.06 -14.43
C THR A 324 3.33 11.24 -14.87
N ASP A 325 2.01 11.08 -14.89
CA ASP A 325 1.06 12.13 -15.27
C ASP A 325 1.15 13.36 -14.35
N MET A 326 1.50 13.15 -13.08
CA MET A 326 1.76 14.21 -12.09
C MET A 326 3.18 14.78 -12.15
N GLY A 327 3.99 14.42 -13.15
CA GLY A 327 5.31 15.01 -13.40
C GLY A 327 6.45 14.40 -12.57
N VAL A 328 6.27 13.21 -12.00
CA VAL A 328 7.35 12.48 -11.33
C VAL A 328 8.24 11.82 -12.37
N ASN A 329 9.55 12.10 -12.28
CA ASN A 329 10.52 11.42 -13.13
C ASN A 329 10.79 10.02 -12.56
N LEU A 330 10.44 8.98 -13.32
CA LEU A 330 10.57 7.58 -12.93
C LEU A 330 11.68 6.84 -13.68
N TRP A 331 12.70 7.55 -14.19
CA TRP A 331 13.72 6.93 -15.07
C TRP A 331 14.43 5.72 -14.44
N ILE A 332 14.72 5.73 -13.13
CA ILE A 332 15.33 4.57 -12.47
C ILE A 332 14.34 3.41 -12.42
N THR A 333 13.09 3.66 -12.03
CA THR A 333 12.02 2.64 -12.01
C THR A 333 11.79 2.04 -13.41
N ARG A 334 11.82 2.88 -14.46
CA ARG A 334 11.68 2.44 -15.86
C ARG A 334 12.90 1.65 -16.34
N LEU A 335 14.11 2.07 -15.98
CA LEU A 335 15.34 1.34 -16.29
C LEU A 335 15.30 -0.08 -15.71
N TRP A 336 14.90 -0.23 -14.44
CA TRP A 336 14.67 -1.55 -13.84
C TRP A 336 13.60 -2.35 -14.59
N GLY A 337 12.57 -1.68 -15.10
CA GLY A 337 11.53 -2.30 -15.95
C GLY A 337 12.09 -2.86 -17.26
N HIS A 338 12.96 -2.10 -17.93
CA HIS A 338 13.61 -2.53 -19.17
C HIS A 338 14.65 -3.63 -18.93
N ILE A 339 15.47 -3.54 -17.87
CA ILE A 339 16.42 -4.59 -17.51
C ILE A 339 15.68 -5.92 -17.28
N ARG A 340 14.53 -5.89 -16.60
CA ARG A 340 13.66 -7.06 -16.43
C ARG A 340 13.20 -7.65 -17.77
N GLU A 341 12.77 -6.82 -18.71
CA GLU A 341 12.29 -7.28 -20.03
C GLU A 341 13.41 -7.92 -20.86
N ILE A 342 14.61 -7.35 -20.83
CA ILE A 342 15.80 -7.83 -21.58
C ILE A 342 16.30 -9.17 -21.03
N LEU A 343 16.25 -9.38 -19.72
CA LEU A 343 16.78 -10.58 -19.09
C LEU A 343 15.90 -11.84 -19.30
N HIS A 344 14.72 -11.73 -19.94
CA HIS A 344 13.79 -12.86 -20.17
C HIS A 344 13.65 -13.81 -18.97
N TRP A 345 13.61 -13.27 -17.76
CA TRP A 345 13.49 -14.02 -16.50
C TRP A 345 12.06 -14.07 -15.95
#